data_AF-A0A7C4MGW6-F1
#
_entry.id   AF-A0A7C4MGW6-F1
#
_cell.length_a   1.000
_cell.length_b   1.000
_cell.length_c   1.000
_cell.angle_alpha   90.00
_cell.angle_beta   90.00
_cell.angle_gamma   90.00
#
_symmetry.space_group_name_H-M   'P 1'
#
loop_
_entity.id
_entity.type
_entity.pdbx_description
1 polymer ?
#
loop_
_entity_poly.entity_id
_entity_poly.type
_entity_poly.pdbx_seq_one_letter_code
_entity_poly.pdbx_strand_id
1 'polypeptide(L)'
;MRTLERLLIVSPAYPSKQHYASAFVHSRCKVYRKHGHDVLVVVPSRYVNFYKFEGINVLSGPLQMVKSLSFDPDIICIHAPSPKVVNLMRTLGKPLVAWIHGSDILITAFHHYFPPWNVLAKLRSLRSDILRNLQLRRAFKYLSAVVYPSRWMHHMAKRYLLWDHPSSFIIPNPVDVELFKPISPKQFDQLYIDLISVRSLEWKYGLDLAIRAISNDPRIRLTIIGKGSLEKYLRELATMLRSNVLFITEALEQYKLPSYFASAICFLAPSRTEAQGVSMCEAMACGLPVIATKTGGIPEFIRDGYNGILVPPEDPLELRSAIKALYENKRLWNRLSQNAIRFIRENLSSERIYQREIEVLEASLRS
;
A
#
# COMPACT_ATOMS: atom_id res chain seq x y z
N MET A 1 -15.94 30.69 9.58
CA MET A 1 -14.98 29.58 9.41
C MET A 1 -15.08 29.12 7.98
N ARG A 2 -13.97 28.92 7.25
CA ARG A 2 -14.04 28.33 5.89
C ARG A 2 -14.47 26.87 6.02
N THR A 3 -15.50 26.49 5.28
CA THR A 3 -15.92 25.10 5.10
C THR A 3 -14.88 24.38 4.25
N LEU A 4 -14.52 23.15 4.64
CA LEU A 4 -13.61 22.33 3.86
C LEU A 4 -14.37 21.76 2.66
N GLU A 5 -14.14 22.30 1.46
CA GLU A 5 -14.88 21.90 0.26
C GLU A 5 -13.95 21.41 -0.84
N ARG A 6 -12.79 22.05 -1.03
CA ARG A 6 -11.93 21.85 -2.19
C ARG A 6 -10.58 21.27 -1.80
N LEU A 7 -10.31 20.05 -2.26
CA LEU A 7 -9.10 19.29 -1.94
C LEU A 7 -8.18 19.19 -3.16
N LEU A 8 -6.97 19.74 -3.05
CA LEU A 8 -5.91 19.50 -4.04
C LEU A 8 -5.04 18.32 -3.60
N ILE A 9 -5.12 17.20 -4.30
CA ILE A 9 -4.34 16.00 -4.01
C ILE A 9 -3.10 15.98 -4.90
N VAL A 10 -1.89 15.96 -4.33
CA VAL A 10 -0.64 15.84 -5.08
C VAL A 10 -0.06 14.46 -4.84
N SER A 11 0.10 13.68 -5.90
CA SER A 11 0.58 12.29 -5.81
C SER A 11 1.62 12.00 -6.90
N PRO A 12 2.69 11.22 -6.63
CA PRO A 12 3.71 10.90 -7.64
C PRO A 12 3.16 10.09 -8.82
N ALA A 13 2.05 9.38 -8.61
CA ALA A 13 1.35 8.62 -9.63
C ALA A 13 -0.14 8.54 -9.27
N TYR A 14 -0.98 8.23 -10.26
CA TYR A 14 -2.41 8.01 -10.07
C TYR A 14 -2.93 7.02 -11.12
N PRO A 15 -4.01 6.26 -10.85
CA PRO A 15 -4.53 5.32 -11.83
C PRO A 15 -5.04 6.02 -13.11
N SER A 16 -4.84 5.35 -14.23
CA SER A 16 -5.36 5.70 -15.55
C SER A 16 -5.76 4.41 -16.29
N LYS A 17 -6.42 4.55 -17.46
CA LYS A 17 -6.79 3.39 -18.29
C LYS A 17 -5.60 2.52 -18.71
N GLN A 18 -4.40 3.10 -18.80
CA GLN A 18 -3.19 2.41 -19.29
C GLN A 18 -2.26 1.95 -18.16
N HIS A 19 -2.34 2.59 -16.99
CA HIS A 19 -1.43 2.36 -15.89
C HIS A 19 -2.15 2.48 -14.55
N TYR A 20 -2.12 1.41 -13.76
CA TYR A 20 -2.74 1.35 -12.45
C TYR A 20 -1.67 1.51 -11.36
N ALA A 21 -1.58 2.70 -10.76
CA ALA A 21 -0.60 3.04 -9.72
C ALA A 21 -1.24 3.93 -8.64
N SER A 22 -0.76 3.82 -7.39
CA SER A 22 -1.30 4.61 -6.26
C SER A 22 -2.82 4.47 -6.04
N ALA A 23 -3.36 3.25 -6.23
CA ALA A 23 -4.78 2.93 -6.07
C ALA A 23 -5.36 3.33 -4.69
N PHE A 24 -4.53 3.28 -3.65
CA PHE A 24 -4.91 3.71 -2.31
C PHE A 24 -5.22 5.22 -2.25
N VAL A 25 -4.53 6.06 -3.03
CA VAL A 25 -4.84 7.50 -3.16
C VAL A 25 -6.19 7.66 -3.85
N HIS A 26 -6.42 6.90 -4.92
CA HIS A 26 -7.70 6.94 -5.62
C HIS A 26 -8.87 6.53 -4.72
N SER A 27 -8.68 5.50 -3.89
CA SER A 27 -9.69 5.05 -2.92
C SER A 27 -10.09 6.17 -1.96
N ARG A 28 -9.14 6.99 -1.50
CA ARG A 28 -9.44 8.20 -0.70
C ARG A 28 -10.24 9.23 -1.49
N CYS A 29 -9.78 9.57 -2.69
CA CYS A 29 -10.45 10.55 -3.55
C CYS A 29 -11.91 10.19 -3.85
N LYS A 30 -12.22 8.90 -4.06
CA LYS A 30 -13.61 8.44 -4.26
C LYS A 30 -14.49 8.74 -3.05
N VAL A 31 -13.97 8.53 -1.83
CA VAL A 31 -14.72 8.75 -0.60
C VAL A 31 -14.88 10.23 -0.31
N TYR A 32 -13.84 11.04 -0.51
CA TYR A 32 -13.95 12.50 -0.44
C TYR A 32 -15.05 13.02 -1.37
N ARG A 33 -15.05 12.61 -2.66
CA ARG A 33 -16.10 13.01 -3.60
C ARG A 33 -17.49 12.52 -3.18
N LYS A 34 -17.60 11.29 -2.65
CA LYS A 34 -18.87 10.74 -2.16
C LYS A 34 -19.48 11.62 -1.06
N HIS A 35 -18.65 12.25 -0.25
CA HIS A 35 -19.05 13.20 0.81
C HIS A 35 -19.09 14.66 0.35
N GLY A 36 -19.15 14.92 -0.96
CA GLY A 36 -19.37 16.26 -1.50
C GLY A 36 -18.14 17.13 -1.71
N HIS A 37 -16.92 16.61 -1.45
CA HIS A 37 -15.68 17.36 -1.67
C HIS A 37 -15.36 17.48 -3.17
N ASP A 38 -14.98 18.69 -3.62
CA ASP A 38 -14.43 18.94 -4.95
C ASP A 38 -12.94 18.55 -4.97
N VAL A 39 -12.60 17.46 -5.65
CA VAL A 39 -11.26 16.87 -5.63
C VAL A 39 -10.58 17.05 -6.98
N LEU A 40 -9.41 17.73 -6.95
CA LEU A 40 -8.48 17.77 -8.08
C LEU A 40 -7.20 17.01 -7.72
N VAL A 41 -6.80 16.07 -8.56
CA VAL A 41 -5.53 15.35 -8.42
C VAL A 41 -4.48 15.94 -9.37
N VAL A 42 -3.30 16.25 -8.86
CA VAL A 42 -2.13 16.67 -9.64
C VAL A 42 -1.05 15.59 -9.60
N VAL A 43 -0.61 15.15 -10.78
CA VAL A 43 0.45 14.15 -10.95
C VAL A 43 1.64 14.78 -11.66
N PRO A 44 2.81 14.93 -11.00
CA PRO A 44 4.01 15.45 -11.65
C PRO A 44 4.39 14.63 -12.90
N SER A 45 4.44 15.28 -14.06
CA SER A 45 4.82 14.66 -15.33
C SER A 45 5.56 15.66 -16.23
N ARG A 46 6.23 15.17 -17.27
CA ARG A 46 6.82 16.03 -18.30
C ARG A 46 5.77 16.67 -19.19
N TYR A 47 4.67 15.95 -19.44
CA TYR A 47 3.64 16.34 -20.40
C TYR A 47 2.34 16.69 -19.69
N VAL A 48 1.68 17.74 -20.18
CA VAL A 48 0.36 18.13 -19.70
C VAL A 48 -0.68 17.18 -20.26
N ASN A 49 -1.50 16.61 -19.39
CA ASN A 49 -2.66 15.82 -19.78
C ASN A 49 -3.74 15.95 -18.71
N PHE A 50 -4.97 16.18 -19.14
CA PHE A 50 -6.14 16.25 -18.27
C PHE A 50 -7.06 15.07 -18.58
N TYR A 51 -7.42 14.31 -17.56
CA TYR A 51 -8.29 13.16 -17.70
C TYR A 51 -9.15 12.95 -16.47
N LYS A 52 -10.20 12.14 -16.62
CA LYS A 52 -11.09 11.74 -15.53
C LYS A 52 -10.97 10.24 -15.31
N PHE A 53 -10.69 9.84 -14.07
CA PHE A 53 -10.59 8.42 -13.68
C PHE A 53 -11.64 8.12 -12.60
N GLU A 54 -12.60 7.25 -12.93
CA GLU A 54 -13.79 6.92 -12.11
C GLU A 54 -14.48 8.16 -11.54
N GLY A 55 -14.54 9.24 -12.33
CA GLY A 55 -15.17 10.52 -12.00
C GLY A 55 -14.28 11.51 -11.23
N ILE A 56 -13.04 11.17 -10.89
CA ILE A 56 -12.08 12.11 -10.27
C ILE A 56 -11.30 12.84 -11.36
N ASN A 57 -11.21 14.17 -11.25
CA ASN A 57 -10.42 14.99 -12.17
C ASN A 57 -8.93 14.85 -11.87
N VAL A 58 -8.13 14.57 -12.90
CA VAL A 58 -6.69 14.38 -12.79
C VAL A 58 -5.97 15.22 -13.83
N LEU A 59 -5.02 16.01 -13.35
CA LEU A 59 -4.11 16.80 -14.16
C LEU A 59 -2.69 16.28 -13.97
N SER A 60 -2.12 15.71 -15.02
CA SER A 60 -0.68 15.40 -15.02
C SER A 60 0.10 16.46 -15.76
N GLY A 61 1.27 16.84 -15.27
CA GLY A 61 2.21 17.71 -15.98
C GLY A 61 3.24 18.39 -15.09
N PRO A 62 4.01 19.37 -15.62
CA PRO A 62 5.07 20.02 -14.84
C PRO A 62 4.51 20.67 -13.58
N LEU A 63 5.13 20.34 -12.44
CA LEU A 63 4.68 20.77 -11.11
C LEU A 63 4.38 22.26 -11.01
N GLN A 64 5.10 23.13 -11.72
CA GLN A 64 4.91 24.59 -11.70
C GLN A 64 3.53 25.05 -12.18
N MET A 65 2.82 24.23 -12.98
CA MET A 65 1.49 24.56 -13.49
C MET A 65 0.47 24.78 -12.37
N VAL A 66 0.70 24.25 -11.17
CA VAL A 66 -0.22 24.42 -10.03
C VAL A 66 -0.46 25.89 -9.70
N LYS A 67 0.50 26.77 -10.03
CA LYS A 67 0.39 28.22 -9.81
C LYS A 67 -0.57 28.92 -10.77
N SER A 68 -0.88 28.30 -11.90
CA SER A 68 -1.76 28.85 -12.93
C SER A 68 -3.11 28.15 -12.99
N LEU A 69 -3.42 27.27 -12.02
CA LEU A 69 -4.72 26.61 -11.96
C LEU A 69 -5.78 27.61 -11.49
N SER A 70 -6.95 27.58 -12.13
CA SER A 70 -8.16 28.26 -11.63
C SER A 70 -8.75 27.55 -10.41
N PHE A 71 -8.28 26.35 -10.09
CA PHE A 71 -8.68 25.60 -8.91
C PHE A 71 -8.02 26.22 -7.67
N ASP A 72 -8.84 26.84 -6.80
CA ASP A 72 -8.40 27.40 -5.53
C ASP A 72 -8.72 26.41 -4.38
N PRO A 73 -7.76 25.60 -3.90
CA PRO A 73 -8.02 24.64 -2.84
C PRO A 73 -8.14 25.29 -1.47
N ASP A 74 -8.91 24.68 -0.58
CA ASP A 74 -8.89 25.00 0.85
C ASP A 74 -7.65 24.39 1.51
N ILE A 75 -7.26 23.19 1.07
CA ILE A 75 -6.15 22.41 1.62
C ILE A 75 -5.44 21.61 0.52
N ILE A 76 -4.14 21.37 0.71
CA ILE A 76 -3.32 20.58 -0.20
C ILE A 76 -2.85 19.31 0.51
N CYS A 77 -3.24 18.16 -0.04
CA CYS A 77 -2.90 16.83 0.47
C CYS A 77 -1.77 16.21 -0.36
N ILE A 78 -0.59 16.04 0.22
CA ILE A 78 0.60 15.55 -0.48
C ILE A 78 0.84 14.09 -0.12
N HIS A 79 0.71 13.18 -1.08
CA HIS A 79 1.05 11.76 -0.91
C HIS A 79 2.49 11.49 -1.34
N ALA A 80 3.25 10.80 -0.49
CA ALA A 80 4.67 10.49 -0.68
C ALA A 80 5.50 11.76 -0.96
N PRO A 81 5.55 12.70 0.01
CA PRO A 81 6.15 14.01 -0.18
C PRO A 81 7.62 13.93 -0.60
N SER A 82 8.02 14.86 -1.48
CA SER A 82 9.42 15.16 -1.74
C SER A 82 9.72 16.60 -1.35
N PRO A 83 10.99 16.96 -1.05
CA PRO A 83 11.33 18.35 -0.72
C PRO A 83 10.89 19.35 -1.79
N LYS A 84 11.02 18.98 -3.06
CA LYS A 84 10.61 19.81 -4.21
C LYS A 84 9.10 20.06 -4.21
N VAL A 85 8.29 19.03 -3.97
CA VAL A 85 6.83 19.15 -3.95
C VAL A 85 6.39 20.03 -2.78
N VAL A 86 6.86 19.76 -1.57
CA VAL A 86 6.48 20.54 -0.38
C VAL A 86 6.86 22.00 -0.53
N ASN A 87 8.10 22.29 -0.97
CA ASN A 87 8.56 23.67 -1.16
C ASN A 87 7.75 24.43 -2.21
N LEU A 88 7.31 23.77 -3.28
CA LEU A 88 6.47 24.40 -4.29
C LEU A 88 5.04 24.61 -3.79
N MET A 89 4.41 23.60 -3.18
CA MET A 89 3.04 23.71 -2.67
C MET A 89 2.92 24.80 -1.61
N ARG A 90 3.94 24.98 -0.77
CA ARG A 90 3.99 26.07 0.22
C ARG A 90 3.81 27.45 -0.40
N THR A 91 4.24 27.66 -1.65
CA THR A 91 4.10 28.97 -2.32
C THR A 91 2.67 29.32 -2.68
N LEU A 92 1.72 28.38 -2.56
CA LEU A 92 0.29 28.62 -2.79
C LEU A 92 -0.41 29.21 -1.56
N GLY A 93 0.26 29.28 -0.40
CA GLY A 93 -0.29 29.90 0.81
C GLY A 93 -1.48 29.17 1.42
N LYS A 94 -1.66 27.88 1.11
CA LYS A 94 -2.71 27.02 1.67
C LYS A 94 -2.13 26.02 2.69
N PRO A 95 -2.92 25.59 3.69
CA PRO A 95 -2.53 24.51 4.59
C PRO A 95 -2.06 23.26 3.84
N LEU A 96 -1.01 22.61 4.36
CA LEU A 96 -0.39 21.44 3.74
C LEU A 96 -0.46 20.25 4.69
N VAL A 97 -1.03 19.14 4.24
CA VAL A 97 -1.02 17.87 4.99
C VAL A 97 -0.34 16.81 4.15
N ALA A 98 0.58 16.05 4.74
CA ALA A 98 1.36 15.04 4.02
C ALA A 98 1.09 13.61 4.51
N TRP A 99 0.93 12.68 3.57
CA TRP A 99 0.84 11.25 3.84
C TRP A 99 2.14 10.54 3.47
N ILE A 100 2.72 9.86 4.44
CA ILE A 100 3.96 9.09 4.29
C ILE A 100 3.64 7.65 3.88
N HIS A 101 4.35 7.09 2.89
CA HIS A 101 4.10 5.72 2.40
C HIS A 101 5.32 4.80 2.48
N GLY A 102 6.44 5.31 2.97
CA GLY A 102 7.67 4.54 3.21
C GLY A 102 8.77 4.89 2.22
N SER A 103 8.57 4.74 0.92
CA SER A 103 9.61 5.03 -0.09
C SER A 103 10.10 6.48 -0.07
N ASP A 104 9.28 7.38 0.43
CA ASP A 104 9.56 8.80 0.61
C ASP A 104 10.46 9.12 1.81
N ILE A 105 10.60 8.21 2.79
CA ILE A 105 11.39 8.45 4.02
C ILE A 105 12.39 7.33 4.33
N LEU A 106 12.02 6.06 4.16
CA LEU A 106 12.88 4.94 4.50
C LEU A 106 14.22 5.05 3.77
N ILE A 107 15.30 4.72 4.50
CA ILE A 107 16.62 4.52 3.89
C ILE A 107 16.57 3.16 3.20
N THR A 108 16.41 3.19 1.89
CA THR A 108 16.13 2.01 1.05
C THR A 108 17.23 0.94 1.17
N ALA A 109 18.47 1.35 1.40
CA ALA A 109 19.61 0.47 1.69
C ALA A 109 19.40 -0.44 2.91
N PHE A 110 18.63 0.00 3.90
CA PHE A 110 18.37 -0.73 5.16
C PHE A 110 17.02 -1.45 5.20
N HIS A 111 16.19 -1.29 4.16
CA HIS A 111 14.81 -1.78 4.15
C HIS A 111 14.55 -2.74 3.00
N HIS A 112 15.53 -3.56 2.62
CA HIS A 112 15.36 -4.63 1.62
C HIS A 112 14.76 -4.18 0.27
N TYR A 113 14.90 -2.91 -0.11
CA TYR A 113 14.45 -2.44 -1.43
C TYR A 113 15.29 -3.04 -2.56
N PHE A 114 16.55 -3.37 -2.26
CA PHE A 114 17.48 -3.97 -3.20
C PHE A 114 17.84 -5.39 -2.78
N PRO A 115 17.97 -6.33 -3.74
CA PRO A 115 18.55 -7.63 -3.49
C PRO A 115 19.95 -7.55 -2.84
N PRO A 116 20.38 -8.57 -2.09
CA PRO A 116 21.67 -8.56 -1.41
C PRO A 116 22.85 -8.37 -2.37
N TRP A 117 22.77 -8.92 -3.59
CA TRP A 117 23.79 -8.78 -4.62
C TRP A 117 23.91 -7.38 -5.24
N ASN A 118 22.91 -6.50 -5.06
CA ASN A 118 22.94 -5.15 -5.65
C ASN A 118 23.56 -4.11 -4.70
N VAL A 119 24.83 -4.34 -4.34
CA VAL A 119 25.57 -3.52 -3.35
C VAL A 119 25.76 -2.07 -3.81
N LEU A 120 26.04 -1.86 -5.11
CA LEU A 120 26.22 -0.51 -5.66
C LEU A 120 24.96 0.35 -5.54
N ALA A 121 23.77 -0.22 -5.78
CA ALA A 121 22.51 0.52 -5.60
C ALA A 121 22.27 0.87 -4.12
N LYS A 122 22.59 -0.04 -3.19
CA LYS A 122 22.52 0.24 -1.75
C LYS A 122 23.43 1.40 -1.33
N LEU A 123 24.69 1.40 -1.79
CA LEU A 123 25.64 2.47 -1.46
C LEU A 123 25.21 3.82 -2.05
N ARG A 124 24.78 3.84 -3.32
CA ARG A 124 24.31 5.07 -3.98
C ARG A 124 23.06 5.64 -3.30
N SER A 125 22.09 4.78 -2.98
CA SER A 125 20.84 5.19 -2.36
C SER A 125 21.02 5.76 -0.95
N LEU A 126 21.98 5.24 -0.17
CA LEU A 126 22.22 5.70 1.21
C LEU A 126 22.47 7.22 1.27
N ARG A 127 23.39 7.73 0.44
CA ARG A 127 23.70 9.16 0.41
C ARG A 127 22.49 9.98 -0.04
N SER A 128 21.79 9.55 -1.09
CA SER A 128 20.62 10.29 -1.60
C SER A 128 19.46 10.30 -0.60
N ASP A 129 19.23 9.19 0.10
CA ASP A 129 18.16 9.06 1.09
C ASP A 129 18.44 9.93 2.31
N ILE A 130 19.70 9.97 2.79
CA ILE A 130 20.09 10.86 3.90
C ILE A 130 19.89 12.33 3.51
N LEU A 131 20.37 12.74 2.32
CA LEU A 131 20.20 14.12 1.85
C LEU A 131 18.72 14.48 1.68
N ARG A 132 17.93 13.58 1.09
CA ARG A 132 16.47 13.73 0.97
C ARG A 132 15.84 13.94 2.34
N ASN A 133 16.17 13.11 3.33
CA ASN A 133 15.58 13.17 4.66
C ASN A 133 15.96 14.45 5.42
N LEU A 134 17.20 14.95 5.26
CA LEU A 134 17.60 16.25 5.81
C LEU A 134 16.79 17.41 5.20
N GLN A 135 16.55 17.36 3.89
CA GLN A 135 15.72 18.36 3.21
C GLN A 135 14.24 18.23 3.59
N LEU A 136 13.71 17.01 3.68
CA LEU A 136 12.35 16.73 4.12
C LEU A 136 12.12 17.20 5.55
N ARG A 137 13.06 16.97 6.47
CA ARG A 137 12.98 17.49 7.84
C ARG A 137 12.77 19.00 7.88
N ARG A 138 13.47 19.75 7.01
CA ARG A 138 13.28 21.21 6.91
C ARG A 138 11.94 21.56 6.29
N ALA A 139 11.55 20.85 5.24
CA ALA A 139 10.29 21.08 4.54
C ALA A 139 9.06 20.74 5.39
N PHE A 140 9.15 19.72 6.26
CA PHE A 140 8.05 19.28 7.12
C PHE A 140 7.65 20.31 8.16
N LYS A 141 8.54 21.24 8.52
CA LYS A 141 8.18 22.37 9.41
C LYS A 141 7.10 23.29 8.85
N TYR A 142 6.83 23.22 7.54
CA TYR A 142 5.78 23.99 6.87
C TYR A 142 4.47 23.21 6.70
N LEU A 143 4.41 21.96 7.17
CA LEU A 143 3.19 21.16 7.12
C LEU A 143 2.32 21.50 8.32
N SER A 144 1.01 21.55 8.10
CA SER A 144 0.02 21.67 9.18
C SER A 144 -0.11 20.35 9.93
N ALA A 145 -0.02 19.22 9.22
CA ALA A 145 -0.05 17.89 9.79
C ALA A 145 0.66 16.84 8.92
N VAL A 146 1.07 15.74 9.55
CA VAL A 146 1.66 14.57 8.87
C VAL A 146 0.91 13.31 9.27
N VAL A 147 0.56 12.50 8.27
CA VAL A 147 -0.21 11.26 8.43
C VAL A 147 0.65 10.05 8.05
N TYR A 148 0.64 9.05 8.93
CA TYR A 148 1.37 7.80 8.78
C TYR A 148 0.40 6.61 8.75
N PRO A 149 0.62 5.60 7.90
CA PRO A 149 -0.27 4.45 7.77
C PRO A 149 -0.21 3.52 8.99
N SER A 150 0.86 3.57 9.78
CA SER A 150 1.09 2.68 10.92
C SER A 150 2.02 3.33 11.95
N ARG A 151 1.99 2.81 13.18
CA ARG A 151 2.92 3.22 14.26
C ARG A 151 4.36 2.91 13.87
N TRP A 152 4.60 1.77 13.22
CA TRP A 152 5.91 1.42 12.70
C TRP A 152 6.42 2.47 11.71
N MET A 153 5.58 2.92 10.77
CA MET A 153 5.98 3.92 9.79
C MET A 153 6.25 5.28 10.45
N HIS A 154 5.44 5.69 11.42
CA HIS A 154 5.70 6.91 12.22
C HIS A 154 7.04 6.80 12.96
N HIS A 155 7.30 5.69 13.64
CA HIS A 155 8.55 5.45 14.35
C HIS A 155 9.78 5.47 13.42
N MET A 156 9.68 4.82 12.26
CA MET A 156 10.73 4.85 11.23
C MET A 156 10.96 6.27 10.70
N ALA A 157 9.90 7.03 10.47
CA ALA A 157 10.02 8.41 10.01
C ALA A 157 10.71 9.30 11.04
N LYS A 158 10.31 9.21 12.32
CA LYS A 158 10.96 9.91 13.42
C LYS A 158 12.46 9.60 13.50
N ARG A 159 12.80 8.31 13.39
CA ARG A 159 14.19 7.85 13.39
C ARG A 159 15.00 8.43 12.23
N TYR A 160 14.46 8.40 11.02
CA TYR A 160 15.21 8.83 9.82
C TYR A 160 15.22 10.34 9.58
N LEU A 161 14.20 11.06 10.05
CA LEU A 161 14.19 12.52 10.04
C LEU A 161 14.93 13.11 11.25
N LEU A 162 15.25 12.30 12.26
CA LEU A 162 15.80 12.74 13.56
C LEU A 162 14.95 13.87 14.17
N TRP A 163 13.64 13.77 13.98
CA TRP A 163 12.66 14.79 14.34
C TRP A 163 11.25 14.20 14.25
N ASP A 164 10.36 14.69 15.09
CA ASP A 164 8.95 14.31 15.14
C ASP A 164 8.09 15.55 14.88
N HIS A 165 7.13 15.44 13.97
CA HIS A 165 6.24 16.56 13.68
C HIS A 165 5.24 16.72 14.84
N PRO A 166 5.01 17.93 15.39
CA PRO A 166 4.13 18.11 16.54
C PRO A 166 2.68 17.67 16.26
N SER A 167 2.23 17.86 15.01
CA SER A 167 0.93 17.38 14.53
C SER A 167 1.12 16.12 13.69
N SER A 168 1.32 14.96 14.34
CA SER A 168 1.50 13.66 13.69
C SER A 168 0.33 12.73 14.01
N PHE A 169 -0.25 12.12 12.97
CA PHE A 169 -1.43 11.25 13.09
C PHE A 169 -1.18 9.89 12.45
N ILE A 170 -1.75 8.84 13.04
CA ILE A 170 -1.59 7.46 12.58
C ILE A 170 -2.91 7.01 11.97
N ILE A 171 -3.06 7.20 10.67
CA ILE A 171 -4.28 6.88 9.92
C ILE A 171 -3.91 5.92 8.78
N PRO A 172 -4.33 4.65 8.87
CA PRO A 172 -4.07 3.66 7.83
C PRO A 172 -4.60 4.05 6.44
N ASN A 173 -4.11 3.35 5.42
CA ASN A 173 -4.72 3.33 4.10
C ASN A 173 -6.08 2.62 4.15
N PRO A 174 -7.07 3.14 3.42
CA PRO A 174 -8.44 2.64 3.45
C PRO A 174 -8.56 1.38 2.60
N VAL A 175 -9.56 0.59 2.93
CA VAL A 175 -10.03 -0.53 2.12
C VAL A 175 -11.47 -0.24 1.70
N ASP A 176 -11.71 -0.29 0.38
CA ASP A 176 -13.03 -0.16 -0.21
C ASP A 176 -13.83 -1.45 0.04
N VAL A 177 -14.52 -1.52 1.17
CA VAL A 177 -15.30 -2.70 1.60
C VAL A 177 -16.56 -2.96 0.76
N GLU A 178 -16.95 -2.01 -0.09
CA GLU A 178 -18.03 -2.22 -1.07
C GLU A 178 -17.52 -2.99 -2.29
N LEU A 179 -16.29 -2.69 -2.71
CA LEU A 179 -15.60 -3.43 -3.77
C LEU A 179 -15.04 -4.77 -3.27
N PHE A 180 -14.30 -4.75 -2.16
CA PHE A 180 -13.70 -5.91 -1.53
C PHE A 180 -14.62 -6.46 -0.45
N LYS A 181 -15.59 -7.26 -0.89
CA LYS A 181 -16.54 -7.96 -0.02
C LYS A 181 -16.39 -9.47 -0.14
N PRO A 182 -16.82 -10.24 0.87
CA PRO A 182 -16.79 -11.70 0.81
C PRO A 182 -17.61 -12.21 -0.36
N ILE A 183 -17.02 -13.06 -1.19
CA ILE A 183 -17.69 -13.71 -2.33
C ILE A 183 -17.99 -15.15 -1.94
N SER A 184 -19.23 -15.43 -1.50
CA SER A 184 -19.82 -16.76 -1.28
C SER A 184 -19.02 -17.74 -0.40
N PRO A 185 -19.61 -18.85 0.09
CA PRO A 185 -18.83 -19.84 0.81
C PRO A 185 -17.79 -20.48 -0.12
N LYS A 186 -16.53 -20.48 0.33
CA LYS A 186 -15.42 -21.06 -0.41
C LYS A 186 -15.59 -22.57 -0.56
N GLN A 187 -15.52 -23.03 -1.81
CA GLN A 187 -15.37 -24.45 -2.10
C GLN A 187 -13.88 -24.79 -2.04
N PHE A 188 -13.51 -25.70 -1.14
CA PHE A 188 -12.17 -26.23 -1.07
C PHE A 188 -12.06 -27.31 -2.14
N ASP A 189 -11.26 -27.06 -3.18
CA ASP A 189 -10.83 -28.11 -4.08
C ASP A 189 -9.99 -29.11 -3.28
N GLN A 190 -10.35 -30.39 -3.34
CA GLN A 190 -9.62 -31.45 -2.64
C GLN A 190 -8.30 -31.81 -3.33
N LEU A 191 -8.09 -31.35 -4.58
CA LEU A 191 -6.93 -31.69 -5.39
C LEU A 191 -5.80 -30.65 -5.32
N TYR A 192 -6.15 -29.37 -5.19
CA TYR A 192 -5.18 -28.27 -5.24
C TYR A 192 -5.31 -27.28 -4.08
N ILE A 193 -4.17 -26.73 -3.67
CA ILE A 193 -4.01 -25.67 -2.68
C ILE A 193 -3.68 -24.39 -3.45
N ASP A 194 -4.70 -23.59 -3.75
CA ASP A 194 -4.54 -22.34 -4.50
C ASP A 194 -4.14 -21.17 -3.60
N LEU A 195 -2.98 -20.58 -3.87
CA LEU A 195 -2.44 -19.45 -3.13
C LEU A 195 -2.39 -18.23 -4.04
N ILE A 196 -2.50 -17.04 -3.45
CA ILE A 196 -2.37 -15.79 -4.20
C ILE A 196 -1.51 -14.77 -3.48
N SER A 197 -0.83 -13.95 -4.26
CA SER A 197 -0.11 -12.78 -3.78
C SER A 197 -0.21 -11.66 -4.81
N VAL A 198 -0.67 -10.48 -4.38
CA VAL A 198 -0.81 -9.29 -5.25
C VAL A 198 0.15 -8.21 -4.77
N ARG A 199 1.25 -8.02 -5.51
CA ARG A 199 2.33 -7.06 -5.18
C ARG A 199 3.32 -6.92 -6.32
N SER A 200 4.10 -5.84 -6.32
CA SER A 200 5.20 -5.69 -7.29
C SER A 200 6.25 -6.79 -7.12
N LEU A 201 6.90 -7.15 -8.22
CA LEU A 201 7.97 -8.16 -8.26
C LEU A 201 9.30 -7.53 -7.80
N GLU A 202 9.37 -7.10 -6.54
CA GLU A 202 10.52 -6.42 -5.94
C GLU A 202 11.04 -7.17 -4.70
N TRP A 203 12.34 -7.01 -4.38
CA TRP A 203 13.00 -7.79 -3.33
C TRP A 203 12.33 -7.65 -1.96
N LYS A 204 11.88 -6.43 -1.62
CA LYS A 204 11.25 -6.13 -0.34
C LYS A 204 9.97 -6.92 -0.07
N TYR A 205 9.36 -7.48 -1.11
CA TYR A 205 8.09 -8.17 -1.02
C TYR A 205 8.21 -9.69 -0.84
N GLY A 206 9.43 -10.23 -0.86
CA GLY A 206 9.74 -11.61 -0.45
C GLY A 206 9.10 -12.72 -1.26
N LEU A 207 8.76 -12.46 -2.54
CA LEU A 207 8.10 -13.47 -3.38
C LEU A 207 8.96 -14.71 -3.62
N ASP A 208 10.28 -14.59 -3.54
CA ASP A 208 11.20 -15.73 -3.55
C ASP A 208 10.99 -16.67 -2.36
N LEU A 209 10.57 -16.15 -1.20
CA LEU A 209 10.23 -16.97 -0.03
C LEU A 209 8.94 -17.76 -0.27
N ALA A 210 7.92 -17.14 -0.88
CA ALA A 210 6.69 -17.84 -1.27
C ALA A 210 6.97 -18.95 -2.30
N ILE A 211 7.81 -18.70 -3.30
CA ILE A 211 8.21 -19.71 -4.28
C ILE A 211 8.94 -20.87 -3.59
N ARG A 212 9.91 -20.58 -2.71
CA ARG A 212 10.62 -21.61 -1.92
C ARG A 212 9.67 -22.43 -1.04
N ALA A 213 8.69 -21.79 -0.41
CA ALA A 213 7.72 -22.46 0.45
C ALA A 213 6.86 -23.49 -0.30
N ILE A 214 6.61 -23.31 -1.59
CA ILE A 214 5.79 -24.26 -2.38
C ILE A 214 6.62 -25.25 -3.20
N SER A 215 7.96 -25.20 -3.10
CA SER A 215 8.87 -26.02 -3.90
C SER A 215 8.60 -27.54 -3.81
N ASN A 216 8.70 -28.23 -4.94
CA ASN A 216 8.52 -29.69 -5.03
C ASN A 216 7.16 -30.23 -4.48
N ASP A 217 6.10 -29.43 -4.39
CA ASP A 217 4.73 -29.93 -4.11
C ASP A 217 3.78 -29.53 -5.25
N PRO A 218 3.47 -30.43 -6.19
CA PRO A 218 2.65 -30.11 -7.36
C PRO A 218 1.19 -29.78 -7.03
N ARG A 219 0.73 -30.09 -5.81
CA ARG A 219 -0.63 -29.78 -5.34
C ARG A 219 -0.77 -28.30 -4.98
N ILE A 220 0.32 -27.61 -4.68
CA ILE A 220 0.29 -26.19 -4.29
C ILE A 220 0.51 -25.32 -5.52
N ARG A 221 -0.45 -24.45 -5.81
CA ARG A 221 -0.39 -23.48 -6.93
C ARG A 221 -0.30 -22.08 -6.37
N LEU A 222 0.59 -21.24 -6.90
CA LEU A 222 0.71 -19.85 -6.48
C LEU A 222 0.46 -18.91 -7.66
N THR A 223 -0.58 -18.08 -7.55
CA THR A 223 -0.79 -16.96 -8.47
C THR A 223 -0.11 -15.70 -7.92
N ILE A 224 0.81 -15.11 -8.68
CA ILE A 224 1.45 -13.83 -8.37
C ILE A 224 0.94 -12.79 -9.36
N ILE A 225 0.31 -11.74 -8.84
CA ILE A 225 -0.20 -10.62 -9.65
C ILE A 225 0.64 -9.37 -9.39
N GLY A 226 1.26 -8.84 -10.44
CA GLY A 226 2.02 -7.59 -10.41
C GLY A 226 3.20 -7.56 -11.37
N LYS A 227 3.80 -6.37 -11.52
CA LYS A 227 5.02 -6.13 -12.31
C LYS A 227 6.19 -5.75 -11.39
N GLY A 228 7.42 -5.93 -11.84
CA GLY A 228 8.60 -5.45 -11.12
C GLY A 228 9.91 -5.97 -11.68
N SER A 229 11.00 -5.42 -11.16
CA SER A 229 12.35 -5.65 -11.66
C SER A 229 12.83 -7.10 -11.54
N LEU A 230 12.25 -7.89 -10.63
CA LEU A 230 12.66 -9.28 -10.35
C LEU A 230 11.86 -10.33 -11.12
N GLU A 231 11.02 -9.97 -12.09
CA GLU A 231 10.21 -10.95 -12.82
C GLU A 231 11.04 -12.11 -13.37
N LYS A 232 12.12 -11.81 -14.10
CA LYS A 232 13.01 -12.83 -14.70
C LYS A 232 13.58 -13.77 -13.62
N TYR A 233 14.14 -13.20 -12.56
CA TYR A 233 14.71 -13.94 -11.44
C TYR A 233 13.69 -14.87 -10.77
N LEU A 234 12.48 -14.39 -10.51
CA LEU A 234 11.44 -15.17 -9.84
C LEU A 234 10.93 -16.32 -10.72
N ARG A 235 10.81 -16.10 -12.03
CA ARG A 235 10.45 -17.17 -12.98
C ARG A 235 11.52 -18.25 -13.05
N GLU A 236 12.80 -17.87 -13.14
CA GLU A 236 13.93 -18.81 -13.12
C GLU A 236 13.97 -19.62 -11.82
N LEU A 237 13.74 -18.97 -10.68
CA LEU A 237 13.67 -19.62 -9.37
C LEU A 237 12.50 -20.62 -9.30
N ALA A 238 11.32 -20.26 -9.81
CA ALA A 238 10.16 -21.15 -9.82
C ALA A 238 10.42 -22.41 -10.64
N THR A 239 11.03 -22.27 -11.82
CA THR A 239 11.44 -23.41 -12.67
C THR A 239 12.47 -24.29 -11.96
N MET A 240 13.53 -23.70 -11.41
CA MET A 240 14.60 -24.42 -10.71
C MET A 240 14.05 -25.25 -9.54
N LEU A 241 13.13 -24.68 -8.77
CA LEU A 241 12.55 -25.31 -7.58
C LEU A 241 11.31 -26.14 -7.86
N ARG A 242 10.96 -26.36 -9.13
CA ARG A 242 9.76 -27.09 -9.57
C ARG A 242 8.50 -26.60 -8.85
N SER A 243 8.39 -25.28 -8.72
CA SER A 243 7.28 -24.61 -8.03
C SER A 243 6.20 -24.25 -9.04
N ASN A 244 4.94 -24.61 -8.76
CA ASN A 244 3.82 -24.32 -9.66
C ASN A 244 3.35 -22.86 -9.45
N VAL A 245 3.87 -21.95 -10.27
CA VAL A 245 3.63 -20.50 -10.14
C VAL A 245 3.06 -19.92 -11.43
N LEU A 246 1.90 -19.28 -11.33
CA LEU A 246 1.32 -18.47 -12.39
C LEU A 246 1.65 -17.00 -12.14
N PHE A 247 2.29 -16.34 -13.10
CA PHE A 247 2.58 -14.90 -13.03
C PHE A 247 1.63 -14.13 -13.94
N ILE A 248 0.80 -13.29 -13.35
CA ILE A 248 -0.07 -12.35 -14.06
C ILE A 248 0.57 -10.97 -13.94
N THR A 249 1.30 -10.58 -14.98
CA THR A 249 2.06 -9.33 -14.96
C THR A 249 1.37 -8.22 -15.72
N GLU A 250 0.28 -8.44 -16.43
CA GLU A 250 -0.50 -7.37 -17.04
C GLU A 250 -1.16 -6.43 -16.02
N ALA A 251 -1.50 -5.21 -16.47
CA ALA A 251 -2.19 -4.27 -15.60
C ALA A 251 -3.63 -4.74 -15.37
N LEU A 252 -3.97 -5.05 -14.12
CA LEU A 252 -5.34 -5.40 -13.74
C LEU A 252 -6.05 -4.21 -13.12
N GLU A 253 -7.30 -4.04 -13.53
CA GLU A 253 -8.24 -3.13 -12.88
C GLU A 253 -8.62 -3.70 -11.51
N GLN A 254 -8.63 -2.85 -10.49
CA GLN A 254 -8.83 -3.27 -9.09
C GLN A 254 -10.15 -4.02 -8.87
N TYR A 255 -11.21 -3.72 -9.63
CA TYR A 255 -12.48 -4.43 -9.51
C TYR A 255 -12.42 -5.91 -9.90
N LYS A 256 -11.35 -6.35 -10.58
CA LYS A 256 -11.11 -7.76 -10.89
C LYS A 256 -10.44 -8.51 -9.74
N LEU A 257 -9.74 -7.84 -8.83
CA LEU A 257 -9.03 -8.50 -7.74
C LEU A 257 -9.92 -9.37 -6.82
N PRO A 258 -11.17 -8.97 -6.47
CA PRO A 258 -12.05 -9.81 -5.68
C PRO A 258 -12.27 -11.21 -6.26
N SER A 259 -12.40 -11.38 -7.59
CA SER A 259 -12.60 -12.70 -8.19
C SER A 259 -11.33 -13.57 -8.10
N TYR A 260 -10.15 -12.97 -8.21
CA TYR A 260 -8.88 -13.65 -7.95
C TYR A 260 -8.71 -14.04 -6.47
N PHE A 261 -9.16 -13.21 -5.54
CA PHE A 261 -9.16 -13.57 -4.11
C PHE A 261 -10.13 -14.70 -3.80
N ALA A 262 -11.26 -14.76 -4.49
CA ALA A 262 -12.25 -15.82 -4.31
C ALA A 262 -11.73 -17.20 -4.74
N SER A 263 -10.84 -17.26 -5.74
CA SER A 263 -10.31 -18.53 -6.27
C SER A 263 -9.15 -19.12 -5.47
N ALA A 264 -8.47 -18.35 -4.63
CA ALA A 264 -7.32 -18.81 -3.84
C ALA A 264 -7.74 -19.12 -2.41
N ILE A 265 -7.26 -20.19 -1.77
CA ILE A 265 -7.49 -20.54 -0.36
C ILE A 265 -6.88 -19.55 0.63
N CYS A 266 -5.73 -18.95 0.32
CA CYS A 266 -5.00 -18.06 1.21
C CYS A 266 -4.24 -17.00 0.42
N PHE A 267 -4.14 -15.79 0.98
CA PHE A 267 -3.24 -14.76 0.51
C PHE A 267 -1.88 -14.88 1.22
N LEU A 268 -0.78 -14.86 0.47
CA LEU A 268 0.57 -14.86 1.04
C LEU A 268 1.15 -13.44 1.05
N ALA A 269 1.66 -13.02 2.21
CA ALA A 269 2.41 -11.79 2.38
C ALA A 269 3.79 -11.98 3.02
N PRO A 270 4.75 -12.61 2.31
CA PRO A 270 6.08 -12.88 2.83
C PRO A 270 7.01 -11.65 2.79
N SER A 271 6.48 -10.44 2.98
CA SER A 271 7.26 -9.22 2.83
C SER A 271 8.48 -9.17 3.76
N ARG A 272 9.58 -8.57 3.32
CA ARG A 272 10.75 -8.27 4.16
C ARG A 272 10.58 -6.95 4.89
N THR A 273 9.92 -5.99 4.25
CA THR A 273 9.47 -4.73 4.87
C THR A 273 8.13 -4.33 4.28
N GLU A 274 7.26 -3.76 5.10
CA GLU A 274 5.94 -3.31 4.69
C GLU A 274 5.40 -2.27 5.67
N ALA A 275 4.85 -1.17 5.16
CA ALA A 275 4.28 -0.13 6.04
C ALA A 275 2.88 -0.51 6.55
N GLN A 276 2.09 -1.20 5.72
CA GLN A 276 0.75 -1.70 6.06
C GLN A 276 0.39 -2.98 5.31
N GLY A 277 0.64 -3.03 3.98
CA GLY A 277 0.17 -4.11 3.12
C GLY A 277 -1.28 -3.91 2.69
N VAL A 278 -1.52 -2.95 1.79
CA VAL A 278 -2.89 -2.61 1.36
C VAL A 278 -3.58 -3.79 0.70
N SER A 279 -2.93 -4.49 -0.23
CA SER A 279 -3.57 -5.63 -0.91
C SER A 279 -3.80 -6.85 -0.01
N MET A 280 -2.98 -6.98 1.04
CA MET A 280 -3.23 -7.93 2.13
C MET A 280 -4.53 -7.57 2.88
N CYS A 281 -4.75 -6.29 3.17
CA CYS A 281 -5.98 -5.81 3.81
C CYS A 281 -7.21 -5.94 2.88
N GLU A 282 -7.04 -5.75 1.57
CA GLU A 282 -8.08 -6.02 0.57
C GLU A 282 -8.48 -7.50 0.55
N ALA A 283 -7.52 -8.42 0.58
CA ALA A 283 -7.77 -9.85 0.70
C ALA A 283 -8.53 -10.19 2.00
N MET A 284 -8.12 -9.62 3.13
CA MET A 284 -8.83 -9.76 4.41
C MET A 284 -10.29 -9.28 4.33
N ALA A 285 -10.57 -8.21 3.60
CA ALA A 285 -11.93 -7.67 3.42
C ALA A 285 -12.82 -8.64 2.61
N CYS A 286 -12.24 -9.33 1.63
CA CYS A 286 -12.88 -10.43 0.91
C CYS A 286 -13.02 -11.72 1.72
N GLY A 287 -12.57 -11.74 2.99
CA GLY A 287 -12.60 -12.93 3.82
C GLY A 287 -11.59 -13.98 3.43
N LEU A 288 -10.54 -13.62 2.69
CA LEU A 288 -9.42 -14.50 2.38
C LEU A 288 -8.43 -14.45 3.55
N PRO A 289 -8.21 -15.57 4.29
CA PRO A 289 -7.18 -15.60 5.31
C PRO A 289 -5.82 -15.27 4.72
N VAL A 290 -5.01 -14.60 5.54
CA VAL A 290 -3.67 -14.16 5.18
C VAL A 290 -2.66 -14.93 6.02
N ILE A 291 -1.58 -15.38 5.37
CA ILE A 291 -0.32 -15.73 6.04
C ILE A 291 0.71 -14.67 5.67
N ALA A 292 1.24 -13.97 6.66
CA ALA A 292 2.17 -12.87 6.45
C ALA A 292 3.40 -13.00 7.34
N THR A 293 4.51 -12.36 6.95
CA THR A 293 5.69 -12.26 7.80
C THR A 293 5.49 -11.23 8.90
N LYS A 294 6.02 -11.51 10.09
CA LYS A 294 6.01 -10.58 11.25
C LYS A 294 7.07 -9.48 11.07
N THR A 295 6.87 -8.59 10.10
CA THR A 295 7.78 -7.47 9.80
C THR A 295 7.03 -6.15 9.64
N GLY A 296 7.75 -5.05 9.80
CA GLY A 296 7.22 -3.72 9.53
C GLY A 296 5.96 -3.39 10.33
N GLY A 297 4.98 -2.79 9.65
CA GLY A 297 3.66 -2.50 10.20
C GLY A 297 2.66 -3.66 10.12
N ILE A 298 2.99 -4.81 9.52
CA ILE A 298 2.06 -5.95 9.38
C ILE A 298 1.44 -6.39 10.72
N PRO A 299 2.19 -6.49 11.84
CA PRO A 299 1.62 -6.90 13.14
C PRO A 299 0.61 -5.91 13.73
N GLU A 300 0.45 -4.71 13.17
CA GLU A 300 -0.62 -3.77 13.57
C GLU A 300 -1.96 -4.10 12.91
N PHE A 301 -1.94 -4.87 11.82
CA PHE A 301 -3.14 -5.25 11.03
C PHE A 301 -3.49 -6.72 11.19
N ILE A 302 -2.51 -7.57 11.50
CA ILE A 302 -2.70 -8.99 11.77
C ILE A 302 -2.35 -9.31 13.22
N ARG A 303 -3.35 -9.81 13.95
CA ARG A 303 -3.19 -10.53 15.20
C ARG A 303 -3.10 -12.01 14.91
N ASP A 304 -1.93 -12.57 15.18
CA ASP A 304 -1.61 -13.98 14.91
C ASP A 304 -2.65 -14.95 15.51
N GLY A 305 -3.05 -15.93 14.72
CA GLY A 305 -4.07 -16.94 15.05
C GLY A 305 -5.51 -16.42 15.17
N TYR A 306 -5.73 -15.10 15.09
CA TYR A 306 -7.03 -14.45 15.24
C TYR A 306 -7.64 -14.03 13.89
N ASN A 307 -6.98 -13.13 13.15
CA ASN A 307 -7.45 -12.61 11.85
C ASN A 307 -6.45 -12.83 10.69
N GLY A 308 -5.41 -13.61 10.96
CA GLY A 308 -4.37 -14.06 10.03
C GLY A 308 -3.34 -14.89 10.77
N ILE A 309 -2.32 -15.38 10.06
CA ILE A 309 -1.18 -16.10 10.64
C ILE A 309 0.09 -15.29 10.39
N LEU A 310 0.90 -15.11 11.43
CA LEU A 310 2.21 -14.48 11.34
C LEU A 310 3.32 -15.52 11.40
N VAL A 311 4.20 -15.50 10.40
CA VAL A 311 5.41 -16.34 10.37
C VAL A 311 6.68 -15.50 10.55
N PRO A 312 7.79 -16.09 11.00
CA PRO A 312 9.09 -15.40 11.02
C PRO A 312 9.51 -14.92 9.61
N PRO A 313 10.20 -13.77 9.50
CA PRO A 313 10.78 -13.34 8.23
C PRO A 313 11.91 -14.27 7.79
N GLU A 314 12.15 -14.35 6.46
CA GLU A 314 13.18 -15.20 5.84
C GLU A 314 13.04 -16.72 6.14
N ASP A 315 11.84 -17.19 6.53
CA ASP A 315 11.58 -18.59 6.82
C ASP A 315 10.51 -19.20 5.88
N PRO A 316 10.91 -19.76 4.73
CA PRO A 316 9.98 -20.40 3.81
C PRO A 316 9.42 -21.74 4.35
N LEU A 317 10.05 -22.35 5.36
CA LEU A 317 9.56 -23.61 5.95
C LEU A 317 8.37 -23.32 6.87
N GLU A 318 8.47 -22.30 7.72
CA GLU A 318 7.34 -21.84 8.53
C GLU A 318 6.17 -21.34 7.67
N LEU A 319 6.48 -20.65 6.55
CA LEU A 319 5.46 -20.28 5.57
C LEU A 319 4.74 -21.51 5.00
N ARG A 320 5.48 -22.58 4.64
CA ARG A 320 4.90 -23.85 4.19
C ARG A 320 4.05 -24.51 5.29
N SER A 321 4.54 -24.56 6.52
CA SER A 321 3.82 -25.15 7.65
C SER A 321 2.50 -24.45 7.90
N ALA A 322 2.49 -23.11 7.87
CA ALA A 322 1.28 -22.31 8.00
C ALA A 322 0.28 -22.57 6.86
N ILE A 323 0.75 -22.69 5.60
CA ILE A 323 -0.10 -23.03 4.45
C ILE A 323 -0.82 -24.36 4.67
N LYS A 324 -0.08 -25.40 5.08
CA LYS A 324 -0.65 -26.73 5.34
C LYS A 324 -1.65 -26.72 6.49
N ALA A 325 -1.28 -26.13 7.62
CA ALA A 325 -2.15 -26.02 8.79
C ALA A 325 -3.47 -25.31 8.48
N LEU A 326 -3.42 -24.26 7.65
CA LEU A 326 -4.60 -23.53 7.22
C LEU A 326 -5.49 -24.33 6.26
N TYR A 327 -4.90 -25.07 5.32
CA TYR A 327 -5.63 -25.92 4.37
C TYR A 327 -6.32 -27.10 5.06
N GLU A 328 -5.63 -27.77 5.97
CA GLU A 328 -6.13 -28.97 6.66
C GLU A 328 -7.19 -28.64 7.73
N ASN A 329 -7.25 -27.39 8.19
CA ASN A 329 -8.15 -26.97 9.27
C ASN A 329 -9.21 -25.96 8.80
N LYS A 330 -10.31 -26.46 8.22
CA LYS A 330 -11.45 -25.64 7.79
C LYS A 330 -12.05 -24.78 8.91
N ARG A 331 -12.02 -25.24 10.17
CA ARG A 331 -12.52 -24.46 11.31
C ARG A 331 -11.63 -23.25 11.58
N LEU A 332 -10.30 -23.43 11.56
CA LEU A 332 -9.34 -22.35 11.64
C LEU A 332 -9.53 -21.36 10.49
N TRP A 333 -9.63 -21.87 9.26
CA TRP A 333 -9.83 -21.04 8.06
C TRP A 333 -11.07 -20.13 8.21
N ASN A 334 -12.22 -20.71 8.56
CA ASN A 334 -13.47 -19.97 8.75
C ASN A 334 -13.33 -18.91 9.86
N ARG A 335 -12.68 -19.24 10.97
CA ARG A 335 -12.47 -18.31 12.08
C ARG A 335 -11.60 -17.12 11.65
N LEU A 336 -10.46 -17.38 11.00
CA LEU A 336 -9.57 -16.33 10.52
C LEU A 336 -10.27 -15.42 9.50
N SER A 337 -11.01 -16.02 8.57
CA SER A 337 -11.80 -15.30 7.55
C SER A 337 -12.80 -14.32 8.18
N GLN A 338 -13.64 -14.80 9.10
CA GLN A 338 -14.66 -13.96 9.74
C GLN A 338 -14.05 -12.84 10.58
N ASN A 339 -12.98 -13.13 11.31
CA ASN A 339 -12.28 -12.13 12.11
C ASN A 339 -11.54 -11.10 11.24
N ALA A 340 -11.01 -11.51 10.09
CA ALA A 340 -10.39 -10.61 9.11
C ALA A 340 -11.42 -9.63 8.54
N ILE A 341 -12.57 -10.12 8.09
CA ILE A 341 -13.67 -9.26 7.57
C ILE A 341 -14.09 -8.25 8.63
N ARG A 342 -14.33 -8.73 9.87
CA ARG A 342 -14.72 -7.89 11.00
C ARG A 342 -13.70 -6.80 11.26
N PHE A 343 -12.42 -7.18 11.39
CA PHE A 343 -11.32 -6.26 11.65
C PHE A 343 -11.24 -5.17 10.57
N ILE A 344 -11.32 -5.54 9.28
CA ILE A 344 -11.26 -4.55 8.20
C ILE A 344 -12.45 -3.59 8.27
N ARG A 345 -13.67 -4.09 8.40
CA ARG A 345 -14.87 -3.23 8.46
C ARG A 345 -14.82 -2.25 9.63
N GLU A 346 -14.41 -2.74 10.80
CA GLU A 346 -14.36 -1.96 12.04
C GLU A 346 -13.19 -0.98 12.11
N ASN A 347 -12.10 -1.18 11.36
CA ASN A 347 -10.87 -0.39 11.53
C ASN A 347 -10.37 0.31 10.26
N LEU A 348 -10.54 -0.29 9.09
CA LEU A 348 -9.90 0.14 7.83
C LEU A 348 -10.89 0.44 6.71
N SER A 349 -12.20 0.36 6.94
CA SER A 349 -13.18 0.73 5.92
C SER A 349 -12.96 2.18 5.47
N SER A 350 -13.11 2.38 4.16
CA SER A 350 -13.03 3.70 3.52
C SER A 350 -13.78 4.81 4.27
N GLU A 351 -15.00 4.52 4.74
CA GLU A 351 -15.81 5.48 5.51
C GLU A 351 -15.17 5.83 6.86
N ARG A 352 -14.68 4.84 7.61
CA ARG A 352 -14.05 5.08 8.91
C ARG A 352 -12.74 5.85 8.78
N ILE A 353 -11.95 5.53 7.76
CA ILE A 353 -10.70 6.24 7.50
C ILE A 353 -11.01 7.69 7.10
N TYR A 354 -12.01 7.92 6.26
CA TYR A 354 -12.46 9.27 5.89
C TYR A 354 -12.79 10.15 7.11
N GLN A 355 -13.58 9.63 8.07
CA GLN A 355 -13.94 10.40 9.27
C GLN A 355 -12.69 10.86 10.06
N ARG A 356 -11.65 10.03 10.13
CA ARG A 356 -10.40 10.39 10.80
C ARG A 356 -9.57 11.38 10.01
N GLU A 357 -9.60 11.29 8.68
CA GLU A 357 -8.86 12.21 7.82
C GLU A 357 -9.50 13.59 7.80
N ILE A 358 -10.83 13.67 7.78
CA ILE A 358 -11.53 14.97 7.73
C ILE A 358 -11.29 15.77 9.01
N GLU A 359 -11.26 15.13 10.18
CA GLU A 359 -10.89 15.78 11.45
C GLU A 359 -9.51 16.45 11.38
N VAL A 360 -8.52 15.77 10.78
CA VAL A 360 -7.16 16.31 10.60
C VAL A 360 -7.14 17.45 9.59
N LEU A 361 -7.85 17.31 8.47
CA LEU A 361 -7.92 18.33 7.44
C LEU A 361 -8.61 19.61 7.95
N GLU A 362 -9.73 19.47 8.65
CA GLU A 362 -10.47 20.60 9.26
C GLU A 362 -9.67 21.27 10.38
N ALA A 363 -8.97 20.49 11.22
CA ALA A 363 -8.06 21.05 12.21
C ALA A 363 -6.94 21.88 11.56
N SER A 364 -6.43 21.44 10.41
CA SER A 364 -5.37 22.12 9.65
C SER A 364 -5.83 23.42 8.98
N LEU A 365 -7.13 23.65 8.80
CA LEU A 365 -7.67 24.92 8.32
C LEU A 365 -7.66 26.02 9.40
N ARG A 366 -7.55 25.64 10.68
CA ARG A 366 -7.60 26.56 11.84
C ARG A 366 -6.21 26.96 12.35
N SER A 367 -5.17 26.24 11.95
CA SER A 367 -3.75 26.49 12.27
C SER A 367 -3.10 27.40 11.25
#